data_AF-A0A4P2R067-F1
#
_entry.id   AF-A0A4P2R067-F1
#
_cell.length_a   1.000
_cell.length_b   1.000
_cell.length_c   1.000
_cell.angle_alpha   90.00
_cell.angle_beta   90.00
_cell.angle_gamma   90.00
#
_symmetry.space_group_name_H-M   'P 1'
#
loop_
_entity.id
_entity.type
_entity.pdbx_description
1 polymer ?
#
loop_
_entity_poly.entity_id
_entity_poly.type
_entity_poly.pdbx_seq_one_letter_code
_entity_poly.pdbx_strand_id
1 'polypeptide(L)'
;MPDPIAERTLTLTLPNGSQENIQVRVWAPEHRPAALCWEADVEVTGAGDTHKSHGAGFDAFQALYGALYLIPTMLSKYEAFGRLSRFEMDCVGFPEIDISKS
;
A
#
# COMPACT_ATOMS: atom_id res chain seq x y z
N MET A 1 -6.85 12.53 9.58
CA MET A 1 -6.91 11.05 9.56
C MET A 1 -6.22 10.55 10.81
N PRO A 2 -6.66 9.43 11.38
CA PRO A 2 -5.89 8.71 12.40
C PRO A 2 -4.50 8.32 11.86
N ASP A 3 -3.61 7.85 12.74
CA ASP A 3 -2.31 7.34 12.32
C ASP A 3 -2.46 6.10 11.42
N PRO A 4 -1.59 5.92 10.40
CA PRO A 4 -1.64 4.74 9.54
C PRO A 4 -1.31 3.48 10.36
N ILE A 5 -1.99 2.38 10.04
CA ILE A 5 -1.70 1.07 10.66
C ILE A 5 -0.44 0.42 10.07
N ALA A 6 -0.03 0.86 8.88
CA ALA A 6 1.19 0.44 8.24
C ALA A 6 1.78 1.57 7.39
N GLU A 7 3.10 1.72 7.47
CA GLU A 7 3.87 2.65 6.64
C GLU A 7 5.11 1.93 6.10
N ARG A 8 5.43 2.17 4.83
CA ARG A 8 6.61 1.63 4.14
C ARG A 8 7.27 2.73 3.33
N THR A 9 8.60 2.83 3.42
CA THR A 9 9.40 3.66 2.51
C THR A 9 10.12 2.77 1.50
N LEU A 10 10.01 3.12 0.23
CA LEU A 10 10.70 2.52 -0.91
C LEU A 10 11.67 3.55 -1.48
N THR A 11 12.74 3.07 -2.12
CA THR A 11 13.72 3.91 -2.82
C THR A 11 13.50 3.81 -4.32
N LEU A 12 13.20 4.95 -4.96
CA LEU A 12 13.19 5.12 -6.40
C LEU A 12 14.58 5.57 -6.85
N THR A 13 15.27 4.76 -7.64
CA THR A 13 16.53 5.14 -8.29
C THR A 13 16.23 5.60 -9.71
N LEU A 14 16.49 6.87 -10.00
CA LEU A 14 16.30 7.48 -11.32
C LEU A 14 17.43 7.11 -12.29
N PRO A 15 17.24 7.26 -13.62
CA PRO A 15 18.27 6.97 -14.63
C PRO A 15 19.59 7.74 -14.46
N ASN A 16 19.54 8.93 -13.86
CA ASN A 16 20.72 9.75 -13.57
C ASN A 16 21.47 9.28 -12.30
N GLY A 17 20.99 8.22 -11.63
CA GLY A 17 21.56 7.65 -10.41
C GLY A 17 21.11 8.35 -9.12
N SER A 18 20.32 9.42 -9.19
CA SER A 18 19.76 10.04 -7.98
C SER A 18 18.65 9.19 -7.38
N GLN A 19 18.47 9.31 -6.06
CA GLN A 19 17.50 8.54 -5.30
C GLN A 19 16.42 9.43 -4.70
N GLU A 20 15.20 8.93 -4.71
CA GLU A 20 14.04 9.55 -4.07
C GLU A 20 13.31 8.53 -3.20
N ASN A 21 12.65 9.04 -2.16
CA ASN A 21 11.84 8.21 -1.27
C ASN A 21 10.38 8.22 -1.72
N ILE A 22 9.82 7.02 -1.89
CA ILE A 22 8.40 6.81 -2.11
C ILE A 22 7.81 6.19 -0.83
N GLN A 23 6.85 6.87 -0.23
CA GLN A 23 6.17 6.43 0.98
C GLN A 23 4.82 5.81 0.62
N VAL A 24 4.54 4.64 1.18
CA VAL A 24 3.27 3.93 1.08
C VAL A 24 2.65 3.84 2.47
N ARG A 25 1.41 4.28 2.62
CA ARG A 25 0.68 4.27 3.89
C ARG A 25 -0.67 3.61 3.72
N VAL A 26 -1.09 2.87 4.74
CA VAL A 26 -2.39 2.20 4.80
C VAL A 26 -3.04 2.50 6.15
N TRP A 27 -4.31 2.87 6.14
CA TRP A 27 -5.08 3.18 7.33
C TRP A 27 -5.99 2.02 7.74
N ALA A 28 -6.44 2.05 8.99
CA ALA A 28 -7.39 1.07 9.50
C ALA A 28 -8.70 1.14 8.68
N PRO A 29 -9.35 0.00 8.40
CA PRO A 29 -10.66 0.01 7.78
C PRO A 29 -11.68 0.71 8.69
N GLU A 30 -12.50 1.57 8.09
CA GLU A 30 -13.58 2.27 8.75
C GLU A 30 -14.92 1.89 8.11
N HIS A 31 -15.93 1.63 8.94
CA HIS A 31 -17.29 1.45 8.45
C HIS A 31 -17.83 2.79 7.94
N ARG A 32 -18.42 2.79 6.74
CA ARG A 32 -19.04 3.94 6.08
C ARG A 32 -20.55 3.73 5.99
N PRO A 33 -21.34 4.19 6.98
CA PRO A 33 -22.77 3.90 7.06
C PRO A 33 -23.56 4.37 5.83
N ALA A 34 -23.17 5.50 5.24
CA ALA A 34 -23.85 6.06 4.07
C ALA A 34 -23.64 5.23 2.79
N ALA A 35 -22.53 4.52 2.69
CA ALA A 35 -22.19 3.65 1.55
C ALA A 35 -22.46 2.16 1.82
N LEU A 36 -22.92 1.82 3.04
CA LEU A 36 -23.19 0.45 3.49
C LEU A 36 -21.99 -0.50 3.28
N CYS A 37 -20.77 0.02 3.46
CA CYS A 37 -19.54 -0.73 3.24
C CYS A 37 -18.48 -0.37 4.29
N TRP A 38 -17.36 -1.09 4.24
CA TRP A 38 -16.11 -0.73 4.88
C TRP A 38 -15.14 -0.19 3.84
N GLU A 39 -14.34 0.79 4.23
CA GLU A 39 -13.28 1.37 3.40
C GLU A 39 -11.95 1.36 4.17
N ALA A 40 -10.86 1.06 3.47
CA ALA A 40 -9.52 1.25 3.98
C ALA A 40 -8.73 2.14 3.02
N ASP A 41 -8.24 3.28 3.54
CA ASP A 41 -7.49 4.23 2.73
C ASP A 41 -6.05 3.74 2.49
N VAL A 42 -5.54 4.05 1.30
CA VAL A 42 -4.15 3.82 0.90
C VAL A 42 -3.59 5.06 0.21
N GLU A 43 -2.36 5.42 0.54
CA GLU A 43 -1.65 6.56 -0.02
C GLU A 43 -0.26 6.15 -0.50
N VAL A 44 0.13 6.65 -1.67
CA VAL A 44 1.48 6.57 -2.20
C VAL A 44 1.98 7.97 -2.53
N THR A 45 3.04 8.40 -1.85
CA THR A 45 3.58 9.77 -1.91
C THR A 45 5.06 9.76 -2.24
N GLY A 46 5.49 10.58 -3.20
CA GLY A 46 6.90 10.70 -3.60
C GLY A 46 7.04 11.13 -5.06
N ALA A 47 8.24 11.57 -5.45
CA ALA A 47 8.54 12.18 -6.76
C ALA A 47 7.63 13.36 -7.12
N GLY A 48 7.32 14.20 -6.12
CA GLY A 48 6.47 15.39 -6.30
C GLY A 48 4.98 15.10 -6.46
N ASP A 49 4.55 13.85 -6.30
CA ASP A 49 3.16 13.45 -6.46
C ASP A 49 2.61 12.72 -5.21
N THR A 50 1.29 12.74 -5.05
CA THR A 50 0.55 12.04 -3.99
C THR A 50 -0.68 11.40 -4.59
N HIS A 51 -0.73 10.07 -4.53
CA HIS A 51 -1.87 9.30 -5.02
C HIS A 51 -2.58 8.67 -3.82
N LYS A 52 -3.86 9.01 -3.65
CA LYS A 52 -4.74 8.42 -2.63
C LYS A 52 -5.81 7.58 -3.31
N SER A 53 -6.11 6.43 -2.73
CA SER A 53 -7.20 5.55 -3.12
C SER A 53 -7.75 4.83 -1.89
N HIS A 54 -8.73 3.97 -2.07
CA HIS A 54 -9.25 3.11 -1.02
C HIS A 54 -9.67 1.75 -1.56
N GLY A 55 -9.52 0.72 -0.74
CA GLY A 55 -10.23 -0.53 -0.93
C GLY A 55 -11.59 -0.48 -0.24
N ALA A 56 -12.62 -1.07 -0.85
CA ALA A 56 -13.95 -1.19 -0.28
C ALA A 56 -14.40 -2.65 -0.18
N GLY A 57 -15.24 -2.97 0.80
CA GLY A 57 -15.76 -4.31 1.01
C GLY A 57 -16.96 -4.37 1.94
N PHE A 58 -17.57 -5.56 2.07
CA PHE A 58 -18.67 -5.79 3.01
C PHE A 58 -18.20 -5.81 4.46
N ASP A 59 -16.91 -6.10 4.68
CA ASP A 59 -16.27 -6.12 5.99
C ASP A 59 -14.89 -5.45 5.95
N ALA A 60 -14.33 -5.25 7.15
CA ALA A 60 -13.03 -4.61 7.33
C ALA A 60 -11.89 -5.37 6.63
N PHE A 61 -11.95 -6.70 6.56
CA PHE A 61 -10.91 -7.52 5.93
C PHE A 61 -10.91 -7.33 4.42
N GLN A 62 -12.07 -7.39 3.77
CA GLN A 62 -12.22 -7.17 2.34
C GLN A 62 -11.76 -5.75 1.94
N ALA A 63 -12.13 -4.74 2.73
CA ALA A 63 -11.69 -3.37 2.52
C ALA A 63 -10.16 -3.24 2.60
N LEU A 64 -9.55 -3.82 3.65
CA LEU A 64 -8.09 -3.83 3.80
C LEU A 64 -7.40 -4.59 2.67
N TYR A 65 -7.90 -5.77 2.31
CA TYR A 65 -7.36 -6.57 1.21
C TYR A 65 -7.42 -5.80 -0.12
N GLY A 66 -8.54 -5.13 -0.40
CA GLY A 66 -8.68 -4.27 -1.58
C GLY A 66 -7.67 -3.13 -1.59
N ALA A 67 -7.43 -2.47 -0.46
CA ALA A 67 -6.46 -1.39 -0.35
C ALA A 67 -5.04 -1.89 -0.61
N LEU A 68 -4.67 -3.05 -0.04
CA LEU A 68 -3.37 -3.69 -0.27
C LEU A 68 -3.20 -4.12 -1.74
N TYR A 69 -4.25 -4.64 -2.36
CA TYR A 69 -4.26 -5.07 -3.76
C TYR A 69 -4.02 -3.91 -4.74
N LEU A 70 -4.39 -2.68 -4.39
CA LEU A 70 -4.17 -1.49 -5.22
C LEU A 70 -2.71 -1.02 -5.23
N ILE A 71 -1.92 -1.32 -4.20
CA ILE A 71 -0.56 -0.78 -4.03
C ILE A 71 0.34 -1.05 -5.26
N PRO A 72 0.43 -2.27 -5.82
CA PRO A 72 1.24 -2.51 -7.01
C PRO A 72 0.85 -1.64 -8.21
N THR A 73 -0.45 -1.47 -8.45
CA THR A 73 -0.96 -0.59 -9.53
C THR A 73 -0.66 0.87 -9.25
N MET A 74 -0.72 1.31 -7.99
CA MET A 74 -0.34 2.68 -7.63
C MET A 74 1.17 2.92 -7.80
N LEU A 75 2.00 1.89 -7.60
CA LEU A 75 3.45 1.95 -7.75
C LEU A 75 3.92 1.83 -9.21
N SER A 76 3.14 1.22 -10.10
CA SER A 76 3.55 1.01 -11.50
C SER A 76 3.79 2.32 -12.25
N LYS A 77 3.17 3.43 -11.83
CA LYS A 77 3.46 4.76 -12.40
C LYS A 77 4.93 5.15 -12.26
N TYR A 78 5.65 4.63 -11.26
CA TYR A 78 7.07 4.92 -11.03
C TYR A 78 8.02 4.13 -11.95
N GLU A 79 7.54 3.09 -12.64
CA GLU A 79 8.34 2.29 -13.58
C GLU A 79 8.88 3.15 -14.74
N ALA A 80 8.14 4.16 -15.16
CA ALA A 80 8.57 5.11 -16.19
C ALA A 80 9.70 6.04 -15.72
N PHE A 81 9.83 6.24 -14.40
CA PHE A 81 10.80 7.18 -13.81
C PHE A 81 12.08 6.49 -13.37
N GLY A 82 12.08 5.18 -13.14
CA GLY A 82 13.26 4.46 -12.69
C GLY A 82 12.96 3.12 -12.04
N ARG A 83 13.89 2.65 -11.21
CA ARG A 83 13.76 1.37 -10.50
C ARG A 83 13.35 1.60 -9.05
N LEU A 84 12.20 1.05 -8.67
CA LEU A 84 11.83 0.91 -7.27
C LEU A 84 12.62 -0.24 -6.63
N SER A 85 13.16 0.02 -5.46
CA SER A 85 13.82 -0.97 -4.61
C SER A 85 13.33 -0.80 -3.18
N ARG A 86 13.22 -1.92 -2.47
CA ARG A 86 12.94 -1.90 -1.04
C ARG A 86 14.27 -1.69 -0.31
N PHE A 87 14.26 -0.89 0.76
CA PHE A 87 15.34 -0.95 1.74
C PHE A 87 15.45 -2.40 2.24
N GLU A 88 16.67 -2.94 2.27
CA GLU A 88 16.95 -4.30 2.77
C GLU A 88 16.26 -4.48 4.11
N MET A 89 15.30 -5.40 4.16
CA MET A 89 14.58 -5.73 5.36
C MET A 89 14.42 -7.24 5.35
N ASP A 90 14.97 -7.90 6.37
CA ASP A 90 14.87 -9.34 6.64
C ASP A 90 13.44 -9.75 7.04
N CYS A 91 12.44 -9.25 6.32
CA CYS A 91 11.06 -9.69 6.48
C CYS A 91 10.86 -10.92 5.60
N VAL A 92 10.90 -12.10 6.22
CA VAL A 92 10.14 -13.24 5.74
C VAL A 92 8.68 -12.77 5.54
N GLY A 93 8.14 -12.97 4.34
CA GLY A 93 6.78 -12.54 3.98
C GLY A 93 5.70 -13.16 4.87
N PHE A 94 4.43 -12.95 4.50
CA PHE A 94 3.30 -13.60 5.16
C PHE A 94 3.61 -15.09 5.41
N PRO A 95 3.46 -15.59 6.65
CA PRO A 95 3.63 -17.01 6.91
C PRO A 95 2.65 -17.79 6.02
N GLU A 96 3.13 -18.90 5.46
CA GLU A 96 2.30 -19.83 4.70
C GLU A 96 1.11 -20.27 5.58
N ILE A 97 -0.12 -19.97 5.15
CA ILE A 97 -1.32 -20.40 5.86
C ILE A 97 -1.65 -21.81 5.37
N ASP A 98 -1.26 -22.81 6.17
CA ASP A 98 -1.63 -24.20 5.94
C ASP A 98 -3.08 -24.45 6.41
N ILE A 99 -4.00 -24.49 5.44
CA ILE A 99 -5.43 -24.78 5.63
C ILE A 99 -5.75 -26.29 5.69
N SER A 100 -4.74 -27.16 5.58
CA SER A 100 -4.94 -28.62 5.64
C SER A 100 -5.17 -29.16 7.06
N LYS A 101 -5.11 -28.30 8.08
CA LYS A 101 -5.33 -28.66 9.49
C LYS A 101 -6.62 -28.06 10.06
N SER A 102 -7.74 -28.31 9.40
CA SER A 102 -9.09 -28.10 9.94
C SER A 102 -9.80 -29.42 10.19
#